data_AF-A0A139Q732-F1
#
_entry.id   AF-A0A139Q732-F1
#
_cell.length_a   1.000
_cell.length_b   1.000
_cell.length_c   1.000
_cell.angle_alpha   90.00
_cell.angle_beta   90.00
_cell.angle_gamma   90.00
#
_symmetry.space_group_name_H-M   'P 1'
#
loop_
_entity.id
_entity.type
_entity.pdbx_description
1 polymer ?
#
loop_
_entity_poly.entity_id
_entity_poly.type
_entity_poly.pdbx_seq_one_letter_code
_entity_poly.pdbx_strand_id
1 'polypeptide(L)'
;MVQKQNRKKQLRKNSREKKIVSIYDYDFEDDLNDFPADIFDDFDVENKNEEIQNRYDAFDIERFATMQYLENFGQASSFQHVLEYTLDLVSHPEKLKPEYRELLEILEEENSSKRQERLEAYIRDYPYSLNGKYAHLVFTIDIFDVGELDRIAALCEEAKAAWKRENFVDYSFIEHKEKLEIFSFAVHYYISHGFFGRALECVQYLIGKRLDTYPPRFINMALCLYNQLFRYDLLQSYYQTAKKFKKVDDVLLFHMSIAEFLRGNRNSAADYFQELRELNPFTDQLFIDIDWVEEIEDLETELETYLPNSKESLQLGMYVLWPFIAQRPFLFEFIMEQVDSNLEEVMEDYNLFATYHLSESPALQGIGYDKIRIFNLELGIQKVEDFSKYTEKELLSLKGIGAVTIRTLKNNGVVFKQ
;
A
#
# COMPACT_ATOMS: atom_id res chain seq x y z
N MET A 1 47.88 -14.59 42.10
CA MET A 1 47.85 -13.17 41.66
C MET A 1 48.07 -13.15 40.16
N VAL A 2 47.02 -12.87 39.37
CA VAL A 2 47.11 -12.78 37.91
C VAL A 2 47.41 -11.33 37.53
N GLN A 3 48.52 -11.09 36.84
CA GLN A 3 48.91 -9.77 36.33
C GLN A 3 47.98 -9.35 35.18
N LYS A 4 47.26 -8.24 35.37
CA LYS A 4 46.45 -7.55 34.36
C LYS A 4 47.33 -7.09 33.19
N GLN A 5 47.22 -7.74 32.04
CA GLN A 5 47.74 -7.19 30.78
C GLN A 5 46.83 -6.07 30.26
N ASN A 6 47.47 -4.99 29.84
CA ASN A 6 46.92 -3.66 29.69
C ASN A 6 46.23 -3.48 28.31
N ARG A 7 44.94 -3.87 28.21
CA ARG A 7 44.08 -3.81 27.00
C ARG A 7 44.09 -2.47 26.24
N LYS A 8 44.43 -1.35 26.88
CA LYS A 8 44.50 -0.03 26.23
C LYS A 8 45.63 0.13 25.22
N LYS A 9 46.72 -0.64 25.31
CA LYS A 9 47.85 -0.54 24.37
C LYS A 9 47.64 -1.33 23.06
N GLN A 10 46.87 -2.43 23.09
CA GLN A 10 46.51 -3.18 21.89
C GLN A 10 45.49 -2.44 21.02
N LEU A 11 44.49 -1.79 21.65
CA LEU A 11 43.49 -1.01 20.92
C LEU A 11 44.08 0.19 20.14
N ARG A 12 45.14 0.81 20.67
CA ARG A 12 45.85 1.91 19.97
C ARG A 12 46.77 1.46 18.84
N LYS A 13 47.14 0.17 18.80
CA LYS A 13 47.96 -0.37 17.70
C LYS A 13 47.07 -0.77 16.52
N ASN A 14 45.90 -1.35 16.79
CA ASN A 14 44.93 -1.72 15.75
C ASN A 14 44.21 -0.52 15.11
N SER A 15 44.23 0.68 15.73
CA SER A 15 43.61 1.87 15.15
C SER A 15 44.50 2.64 14.17
N ARG A 16 45.78 2.25 14.00
CA ARG A 16 46.72 2.94 13.10
C ARG A 16 46.94 2.26 11.75
N GLU A 17 46.37 1.07 11.52
CA GLU A 17 46.54 0.31 10.27
C GLU A 17 45.28 0.20 9.41
N LYS A 18 44.15 0.79 9.82
CA LYS A 18 43.01 0.98 8.90
C LYS A 18 43.22 2.25 8.09
N LYS A 19 43.75 2.13 6.87
CA LYS A 19 43.61 3.15 5.84
C LYS A 19 42.12 3.45 5.70
N ILE A 20 41.73 4.68 6.03
CA ILE A 20 40.42 5.22 5.70
C ILE A 20 40.44 5.38 4.18
N VAL A 21 39.71 4.52 3.48
CA VAL A 21 39.35 4.77 2.08
C VAL A 21 38.24 5.79 2.12
N SER A 22 38.50 6.95 1.52
CA SER A 22 37.52 8.01 1.30
C SER A 22 36.42 7.47 0.38
N ILE A 23 35.16 7.75 0.71
CA ILE A 23 33.99 7.36 -0.11
C ILE A 23 34.01 8.06 -1.49
N TYR A 24 34.95 8.98 -1.72
CA TYR A 24 35.15 9.69 -2.99
C TYR A 24 36.15 9.03 -3.96
N ASP A 25 36.76 7.90 -3.61
CA ASP A 25 37.70 7.18 -4.50
C ASP A 25 37.10 5.89 -5.10
N TYR A 26 35.77 5.75 -5.11
CA TYR A 26 35.07 4.66 -5.81
C TYR A 26 34.59 5.21 -7.15
N ASP A 27 35.26 4.84 -8.25
CA ASP A 27 34.87 5.20 -9.61
C ASP A 27 33.48 4.58 -9.91
N PHE A 28 32.46 5.44 -9.92
CA PHE A 28 31.05 5.08 -10.11
C PHE A 28 30.68 4.80 -11.57
N GLU A 29 31.63 4.84 -12.52
CA GLU A 29 31.32 4.82 -13.96
C GLU A 29 31.22 3.42 -14.56
N ASP A 30 31.75 2.37 -13.93
CA ASP A 30 31.78 1.02 -14.54
C ASP A 30 30.62 0.08 -14.11
N ASP A 31 29.96 0.32 -12.96
CA ASP A 31 28.91 -0.60 -12.42
C ASP A 31 27.45 -0.17 -12.73
N LEU A 32 27.22 0.98 -13.38
CA LEU A 32 25.87 1.44 -13.74
C LEU A 32 25.29 0.74 -14.97
N ASN A 33 26.09 -0.04 -15.72
CA ASN A 33 25.63 -0.77 -16.91
C ASN A 33 25.22 -2.23 -16.63
N ASP A 34 25.44 -2.75 -15.42
CA ASP A 34 25.13 -4.14 -15.04
C ASP A 34 23.95 -4.28 -14.06
N PHE A 35 23.25 -3.18 -13.75
CA PHE A 35 21.93 -3.28 -13.14
C PHE A 35 20.93 -3.71 -14.22
N PRO A 36 20.23 -4.85 -14.07
CA PRO A 36 19.15 -5.19 -14.97
C PRO A 36 18.07 -4.11 -14.81
N ALA A 37 17.83 -3.33 -15.87
CA ALA A 37 16.71 -2.39 -15.93
C ALA A 37 15.36 -3.08 -15.63
N ASP A 38 15.34 -4.41 -15.80
CA ASP A 38 14.19 -5.29 -15.73
C ASP A 38 13.71 -5.62 -14.29
N ILE A 39 14.41 -5.21 -13.22
CA ILE A 39 13.95 -5.47 -11.83
C ILE A 39 12.71 -4.63 -11.47
N PHE A 40 12.46 -3.54 -12.22
CA PHE A 40 11.28 -2.68 -12.05
C PHE A 40 10.27 -2.80 -13.19
N ASP A 41 10.57 -3.54 -14.27
CA ASP A 41 9.65 -3.70 -15.41
C ASP A 41 8.48 -4.66 -15.09
N ASP A 42 8.62 -5.54 -14.10
CA ASP A 42 7.53 -6.40 -13.59
C ASP A 42 6.64 -5.67 -12.55
N PHE A 43 6.90 -4.38 -12.23
CA PHE A 43 5.92 -3.54 -11.53
C PHE A 43 4.88 -3.10 -12.57
N ASP A 44 3.98 -4.03 -12.84
CA ASP A 44 3.23 -4.17 -14.07
C ASP A 44 2.53 -2.87 -14.54
N VAL A 45 2.74 -2.54 -15.80
CA VAL A 45 2.03 -1.45 -16.51
C VAL A 45 0.53 -1.77 -16.63
N GLU A 46 0.12 -3.02 -16.46
CA GLU A 46 -1.28 -3.43 -16.35
C GLU A 46 -1.92 -2.95 -15.01
N ASN A 47 -1.18 -2.95 -13.90
CA ASN A 47 -1.64 -2.41 -12.60
C ASN A 47 -1.93 -0.90 -12.66
N LYS A 48 -1.21 -0.14 -13.52
CA LYS A 48 -1.51 1.29 -13.74
C LYS A 48 -2.92 1.54 -14.27
N ASN A 49 -3.50 0.62 -15.04
CA ASN A 49 -4.80 0.85 -15.67
C ASN A 49 -5.99 0.49 -14.76
N GLU A 50 -5.87 -0.57 -13.95
CA GLU A 50 -6.92 -1.00 -13.01
C GLU A 50 -7.02 -0.10 -11.76
N GLU A 51 -5.87 0.35 -11.24
CA GLU A 51 -5.80 1.35 -10.15
C GLU A 51 -6.39 2.72 -10.58
N ILE A 52 -6.40 3.01 -11.89
CA ILE A 52 -7.02 4.19 -12.52
C ILE A 52 -8.52 3.99 -12.77
N GLN A 53 -8.97 2.76 -13.05
CA GLN A 53 -10.38 2.44 -13.27
C GLN A 53 -11.23 2.52 -11.98
N ASN A 54 -10.68 2.22 -10.81
CA ASN A 54 -11.43 2.38 -9.55
C ASN A 54 -11.45 3.84 -9.02
N ARG A 55 -10.81 4.78 -9.72
CA ARG A 55 -10.84 6.22 -9.41
C ARG A 55 -12.05 6.95 -10.03
N TYR A 56 -12.89 6.25 -10.78
CA TYR A 56 -14.12 6.83 -11.37
C TYR A 56 -15.22 7.11 -10.32
N ASP A 57 -15.25 6.40 -9.19
CA ASP A 57 -16.26 6.61 -8.12
C ASP A 57 -16.17 8.00 -7.47
N ALA A 58 -14.99 8.65 -7.56
CA ALA A 58 -14.83 10.03 -7.12
C ALA A 58 -15.58 11.03 -8.02
N PHE A 59 -15.98 10.65 -9.23
CA PHE A 59 -16.50 11.58 -10.24
C PHE A 59 -17.84 11.14 -10.81
N ASP A 60 -18.78 10.80 -9.93
CA ASP A 60 -20.15 10.43 -10.30
C ASP A 60 -21.05 11.67 -10.57
N ILE A 61 -21.99 11.54 -11.50
CA ILE A 61 -23.01 12.53 -11.82
C ILE A 61 -23.86 12.89 -10.59
N GLU A 62 -24.15 11.94 -9.70
CA GLU A 62 -24.92 12.18 -8.47
C GLU A 62 -24.21 13.18 -7.54
N ARG A 63 -22.88 13.07 -7.46
CA ARG A 63 -22.05 13.98 -6.68
C ARG A 63 -22.09 15.38 -7.27
N PHE A 64 -21.86 15.54 -8.57
CA PHE A 64 -21.90 16.85 -9.22
C PHE A 64 -23.30 17.49 -9.14
N ALA A 65 -24.35 16.69 -9.25
CA ALA A 65 -25.72 17.15 -9.05
C ALA A 65 -25.94 17.66 -7.61
N THR A 66 -25.39 16.98 -6.61
CA THR A 66 -25.47 17.40 -5.20
C THR A 66 -24.63 18.65 -4.93
N MET A 67 -23.43 18.76 -5.49
CA MET A 67 -22.62 19.98 -5.42
C MET A 67 -23.37 21.18 -6.01
N GLN A 68 -23.94 21.01 -7.21
CA GLN A 68 -24.72 22.04 -7.87
C GLN A 68 -25.95 22.45 -7.04
N TYR A 69 -26.63 21.50 -6.40
CA TYR A 69 -27.73 21.80 -5.48
C TYR A 69 -27.27 22.76 -4.38
N LEU A 70 -26.17 22.46 -3.70
CA LEU A 70 -25.72 23.25 -2.56
C LEU A 70 -25.19 24.62 -2.97
N GLU A 71 -24.61 24.74 -4.16
CA GLU A 71 -24.22 26.04 -4.71
C GLU A 71 -25.45 26.92 -5.00
N ASN A 72 -26.55 26.32 -5.44
CA ASN A 72 -27.79 27.04 -5.77
C ASN A 72 -28.65 27.36 -4.55
N PHE A 73 -28.69 26.45 -3.58
CA PHE A 73 -29.65 26.49 -2.47
C PHE A 73 -29.00 26.63 -1.08
N GLY A 74 -27.68 26.51 -0.97
CA GLY A 74 -26.99 26.47 0.32
C GLY A 74 -27.27 25.16 1.06
N GLN A 75 -27.56 25.24 2.35
CA GLN A 75 -27.89 24.03 3.14
C GLN A 75 -29.23 23.43 2.72
N ALA A 76 -29.29 22.10 2.67
CA ALA A 76 -30.51 21.36 2.36
C ALA A 76 -31.65 21.70 3.35
N SER A 77 -32.77 22.18 2.82
CA SER A 77 -34.00 22.43 3.59
C SER A 77 -34.79 21.15 3.85
N SER A 78 -34.70 20.15 2.96
CA SER A 78 -35.22 18.79 3.16
C SER A 78 -34.47 17.77 2.29
N PHE A 79 -34.32 16.54 2.80
CA PHE A 79 -33.72 15.43 2.04
C PHE A 79 -34.49 15.13 0.75
N GLN A 80 -35.83 15.19 0.82
CA GLN A 80 -36.72 14.97 -0.32
C GLN A 80 -36.42 15.93 -1.47
N HIS A 81 -36.18 17.21 -1.17
CA HIS A 81 -35.89 18.21 -2.19
C HIS A 81 -34.51 18.03 -2.83
N VAL A 82 -33.51 17.65 -2.02
CA VAL A 82 -32.18 17.28 -2.55
C VAL A 82 -32.33 16.12 -3.52
N LEU A 83 -33.00 15.05 -3.10
CA LEU A 83 -33.19 13.84 -3.90
C LEU A 83 -33.96 14.13 -5.20
N GLU A 84 -35.05 14.88 -5.15
CA GLU A 84 -35.81 15.24 -6.35
C GLU A 84 -34.98 16.08 -7.33
N TYR A 85 -34.19 17.03 -6.81
CA TYR A 85 -33.31 17.85 -7.63
C TYR A 85 -32.16 17.05 -8.25
N THR A 86 -31.50 16.21 -7.45
CA THR A 86 -30.38 15.39 -7.95
C THR A 86 -30.87 14.38 -8.98
N LEU A 87 -32.00 13.71 -8.75
CA LEU A 87 -32.60 12.80 -9.73
C LEU A 87 -32.98 13.50 -11.04
N ASP A 88 -33.47 14.76 -10.99
CA ASP A 88 -33.75 15.53 -12.21
C ASP A 88 -32.47 15.79 -13.02
N LEU A 89 -31.37 16.17 -12.36
CA LEU A 89 -30.08 16.42 -13.01
C LEU A 89 -29.42 15.14 -13.53
N VAL A 90 -29.52 14.03 -12.79
CA VAL A 90 -29.04 12.71 -13.24
C VAL A 90 -29.81 12.25 -14.48
N SER A 91 -31.13 12.47 -14.50
CA SER A 91 -31.98 12.12 -15.66
C SER A 91 -31.82 13.08 -16.84
N HIS A 92 -31.33 14.29 -16.59
CA HIS A 92 -31.17 15.37 -17.57
C HIS A 92 -29.79 16.04 -17.42
N PRO A 93 -28.69 15.34 -17.78
CA PRO A 93 -27.33 15.84 -17.56
C PRO A 93 -27.04 17.18 -18.25
N GLU A 94 -27.81 17.55 -19.29
CA GLU A 94 -27.72 18.84 -19.96
C GLU A 94 -28.06 20.04 -19.05
N LYS A 95 -28.75 19.80 -17.92
CA LYS A 95 -29.05 20.80 -16.90
C LYS A 95 -27.93 21.00 -15.88
N LEU A 96 -26.90 20.15 -15.90
CA LEU A 96 -25.72 20.36 -15.08
C LEU A 96 -24.97 21.62 -15.51
N LYS A 97 -24.28 22.24 -14.57
CA LYS A 97 -23.36 23.35 -14.83
C LYS A 97 -22.39 22.92 -15.93
N PRO A 98 -22.11 23.81 -16.91
CA PRO A 98 -21.22 23.49 -18.02
C PRO A 98 -19.89 22.90 -17.54
N GLU A 99 -19.30 23.46 -16.48
CA GLU A 99 -18.07 22.97 -15.85
C GLU A 99 -18.14 21.50 -15.38
N TYR A 100 -19.25 21.06 -14.78
CA TYR A 100 -19.37 19.69 -14.27
C TYR A 100 -19.63 18.71 -15.42
N ARG A 101 -20.52 19.09 -16.34
CA ARG A 101 -20.83 18.29 -17.52
C ARG A 101 -19.58 18.11 -18.40
N GLU A 102 -18.82 19.18 -18.62
CA GLU A 102 -17.58 19.11 -19.39
C GLU A 102 -16.56 18.17 -18.74
N LEU A 103 -16.39 18.21 -17.41
CA LEU A 103 -15.50 17.29 -16.72
C LEU A 103 -15.96 15.83 -16.88
N LEU A 104 -17.25 15.54 -16.69
CA LEU A 104 -17.80 14.18 -16.90
C LEU A 104 -17.54 13.70 -18.34
N GLU A 105 -17.82 14.53 -19.34
CA GLU A 105 -17.55 14.22 -20.76
C GLU A 105 -16.05 14.00 -21.06
N ILE A 106 -15.15 14.60 -20.26
CA ILE A 106 -13.70 14.36 -20.38
C ILE A 106 -13.35 13.01 -19.74
N LEU A 107 -13.93 12.69 -18.58
CA LEU A 107 -13.65 11.45 -17.85
C LEU A 107 -14.10 10.20 -18.61
N GLU A 108 -15.17 10.30 -19.39
CA GLU A 108 -15.66 9.24 -20.29
C GLU A 108 -14.78 9.03 -21.55
N GLU A 109 -13.77 9.88 -21.80
CA GLU A 109 -12.92 9.77 -22.99
C GLU A 109 -12.02 8.53 -22.93
N GLU A 110 -12.30 7.50 -23.73
CA GLU A 110 -11.52 6.25 -23.75
C GLU A 110 -10.04 6.46 -24.12
N ASN A 111 -9.72 7.45 -24.97
CA ASN A 111 -8.35 7.72 -25.37
C ASN A 111 -7.60 8.53 -24.29
N SER A 112 -6.61 7.90 -23.64
CA SER A 112 -5.84 8.51 -22.55
C SER A 112 -5.12 9.80 -22.94
N SER A 113 -4.47 9.86 -24.11
CA SER A 113 -3.77 11.06 -24.57
C SER A 113 -4.73 12.22 -24.83
N LYS A 114 -5.88 11.94 -25.45
CA LYS A 114 -6.93 12.94 -25.70
C LYS A 114 -7.59 13.39 -24.40
N ARG A 115 -7.81 12.46 -23.45
CA ARG A 115 -8.31 12.77 -22.11
C ARG A 115 -7.38 13.74 -21.39
N GLN A 116 -6.07 13.47 -21.41
CA GLN A 116 -5.07 14.36 -20.83
C GLN A 116 -5.11 15.76 -21.46
N GLU A 117 -5.08 15.87 -22.79
CA GLU A 117 -5.13 17.17 -23.47
C GLU A 117 -6.40 17.96 -23.09
N ARG A 118 -7.55 17.28 -23.00
CA ARG A 118 -8.81 17.91 -22.59
C ARG A 118 -8.80 18.31 -21.12
N LEU A 119 -8.20 17.53 -20.22
CA LEU A 119 -8.04 17.90 -18.80
C LEU A 119 -7.13 19.13 -18.62
N GLU A 120 -6.05 19.23 -19.40
CA GLU A 120 -5.17 20.40 -19.41
C GLU A 120 -5.91 21.66 -19.92
N ALA A 121 -6.76 21.53 -20.94
CA ALA A 121 -7.63 22.60 -21.40
C ALA A 121 -8.66 22.98 -20.32
N TYR A 122 -9.31 21.99 -19.71
CA TYR A 122 -10.29 22.19 -18.65
C TYR A 122 -9.72 22.96 -17.46
N ILE A 123 -8.54 22.60 -16.96
CA ILE A 123 -7.91 23.30 -15.82
C ILE A 123 -7.54 24.73 -16.17
N ARG A 124 -7.25 25.02 -17.44
CA ARG A 124 -6.98 26.38 -17.91
C ARG A 124 -8.23 27.25 -17.88
N ASP A 125 -9.37 26.68 -18.27
CA ASP A 125 -10.66 27.36 -18.32
C ASP A 125 -11.31 27.46 -16.92
N TYR A 126 -11.09 26.46 -16.06
CA TYR A 126 -11.58 26.37 -14.68
C TYR A 126 -10.43 26.20 -13.66
N PRO A 127 -9.56 27.21 -13.48
CA PRO A 127 -8.33 27.10 -12.69
C PRO A 127 -8.54 26.92 -11.18
N TYR A 128 -9.77 27.06 -10.70
CA TYR A 128 -10.15 26.84 -9.29
C TYR A 128 -10.88 25.51 -9.07
N SER A 129 -11.08 24.71 -10.12
CA SER A 129 -11.75 23.41 -10.03
C SER A 129 -10.83 22.38 -9.38
N LEU A 130 -11.07 22.08 -8.09
CA LEU A 130 -10.35 21.02 -7.39
C LEU A 130 -10.62 19.65 -8.02
N ASN A 131 -11.86 19.40 -8.46
CA ASN A 131 -12.22 18.16 -9.15
C ASN A 131 -11.42 17.99 -10.45
N GLY A 132 -11.33 19.03 -11.28
CA GLY A 132 -10.52 18.97 -12.51
C GLY A 132 -9.03 18.75 -12.23
N LYS A 133 -8.47 19.46 -11.25
CA LYS A 133 -7.06 19.29 -10.85
C LYS A 133 -6.78 17.90 -10.30
N TYR A 134 -7.69 17.37 -9.47
CA TYR A 134 -7.58 16.03 -8.92
C TYR A 134 -7.71 14.96 -10.01
N ALA A 135 -8.69 15.08 -10.91
CA ALA A 135 -8.81 14.21 -12.08
C ALA A 135 -7.54 14.22 -12.92
N HIS A 136 -7.02 15.41 -13.26
CA HIS A 136 -5.77 15.52 -13.99
C HIS A 136 -4.60 14.88 -13.26
N LEU A 137 -4.44 15.07 -11.95
CA LEU A 137 -3.43 14.35 -11.16
C LEU A 137 -3.60 12.83 -11.31
N VAL A 138 -4.80 12.32 -11.06
CA VAL A 138 -5.11 10.89 -11.13
C VAL A 138 -4.79 10.27 -12.50
N PHE A 139 -5.10 10.94 -13.60
CA PHE A 139 -4.97 10.38 -14.95
C PHE A 139 -3.61 10.64 -15.62
N THR A 140 -2.80 11.56 -15.09
CA THR A 140 -1.52 11.90 -15.72
C THR A 140 -0.32 11.63 -14.81
N ILE A 141 -0.53 11.18 -13.57
CA ILE A 141 0.56 11.00 -12.63
C ILE A 141 1.56 9.99 -13.19
N ASP A 142 2.82 10.39 -13.24
CA ASP A 142 3.92 9.47 -13.47
C ASP A 142 4.58 9.13 -12.14
N ILE A 143 4.41 7.88 -11.71
CA ILE A 143 4.96 7.36 -10.45
C ILE A 143 6.50 7.44 -10.39
N PHE A 144 7.17 7.54 -11.54
CA PHE A 144 8.63 7.67 -11.62
C PHE A 144 9.12 9.13 -11.67
N ASP A 145 8.23 10.10 -11.79
CA ASP A 145 8.59 11.52 -11.85
C ASP A 145 8.61 12.16 -10.46
N VAL A 146 9.80 12.57 -10.02
CA VAL A 146 10.02 13.29 -8.75
C VAL A 146 9.24 14.62 -8.72
N GLY A 147 8.99 15.23 -9.87
CA GLY A 147 8.19 16.46 -10.00
C GLY A 147 6.74 16.31 -9.52
N GLU A 148 6.20 15.08 -9.50
CA GLU A 148 4.84 14.82 -9.03
C GLU A 148 4.69 15.08 -7.52
N LEU A 149 5.77 14.99 -6.74
CA LEU A 149 5.74 15.32 -5.31
C LEU A 149 5.29 16.75 -5.04
N ASP A 150 5.82 17.70 -5.80
CA ASP A 150 5.50 19.12 -5.66
C ASP A 150 4.07 19.39 -6.12
N ARG A 151 3.63 18.69 -7.17
CA ARG A 151 2.26 18.79 -7.70
C ARG A 151 1.22 18.26 -6.70
N ILE A 152 1.48 17.09 -6.10
CA ILE A 152 0.62 16.52 -5.05
C ILE A 152 0.58 17.45 -3.84
N ALA A 153 1.74 17.92 -3.37
CA ALA A 153 1.83 18.80 -2.21
C ALA A 153 1.09 20.13 -2.43
N ALA A 154 1.23 20.73 -3.62
CA ALA A 154 0.50 21.93 -4.00
C ALA A 154 -1.01 21.69 -4.00
N LEU A 155 -1.48 20.58 -4.59
CA LEU A 155 -2.89 20.24 -4.59
C LEU A 155 -3.45 19.98 -3.18
N CYS A 156 -2.69 19.33 -2.30
CA CYS A 156 -3.06 19.17 -0.89
C CYS A 156 -3.21 20.52 -0.16
N GLU A 157 -2.33 21.49 -0.39
CA GLU A 157 -2.47 22.81 0.23
C GLU A 157 -3.67 23.61 -0.33
N GLU A 158 -3.97 23.46 -1.62
CA GLU A 158 -5.22 24.02 -2.19
C GLU A 158 -6.47 23.37 -1.57
N ALA A 159 -6.51 22.04 -1.50
CA ALA A 159 -7.59 21.28 -0.88
C ALA A 159 -7.77 21.68 0.60
N LYS A 160 -6.67 21.82 1.33
CA LYS A 160 -6.67 22.29 2.73
C LYS A 160 -7.26 23.67 2.88
N ALA A 161 -6.90 24.61 2.01
CA ALA A 161 -7.42 25.97 2.02
C ALA A 161 -8.92 26.01 1.69
N ALA A 162 -9.37 25.20 0.72
CA ALA A 162 -10.79 25.04 0.40
C ALA A 162 -11.57 24.45 1.57
N TRP A 163 -11.11 23.32 2.11
CA TRP A 163 -11.77 22.61 3.21
C TRP A 163 -11.88 23.47 4.49
N LYS A 164 -10.87 24.30 4.76
CA LYS A 164 -10.90 25.27 5.86
C LYS A 164 -12.01 26.31 5.70
N ARG A 165 -12.30 26.78 4.48
CA ARG A 165 -13.41 27.72 4.22
C ARG A 165 -14.78 27.10 4.49
N GLU A 166 -14.85 25.78 4.40
CA GLU A 166 -16.06 24.99 4.63
C GLU A 166 -16.15 24.51 6.11
N ASN A 167 -15.27 24.97 7.00
CA ASN A 167 -15.20 24.55 8.41
C ASN A 167 -14.94 23.05 8.61
N PHE A 168 -14.13 22.43 7.74
CA PHE A 168 -13.71 21.04 7.86
C PHE A 168 -14.88 20.05 7.85
N VAL A 169 -15.77 20.16 6.85
CA VAL A 169 -16.91 19.24 6.69
C VAL A 169 -16.46 17.78 6.61
N ASP A 170 -17.24 16.90 7.20
CA ASP A 170 -17.00 15.46 7.30
C ASP A 170 -17.11 14.73 5.94
N TYR A 171 -16.49 13.55 5.80
CA TYR A 171 -16.54 12.75 4.56
C TYR A 171 -17.94 12.24 4.20
N SER A 172 -18.86 12.19 5.17
CA SER A 172 -20.27 11.80 4.94
C SER A 172 -21.03 12.74 3.99
N PHE A 173 -20.51 13.94 3.74
CA PHE A 173 -21.09 14.92 2.82
C PHE A 173 -20.46 14.78 1.44
N ILE A 174 -21.24 14.23 0.49
CA ILE A 174 -20.78 13.84 -0.86
C ILE A 174 -20.15 15.00 -1.64
N GLU A 175 -20.66 16.21 -1.44
CA GLU A 175 -20.25 17.45 -2.09
C GLU A 175 -18.87 17.98 -1.68
N HIS A 176 -18.28 17.42 -0.61
CA HIS A 176 -17.04 17.90 0.00
C HIS A 176 -15.92 16.84 -0.05
N LYS A 177 -16.20 15.66 -0.63
CA LYS A 177 -15.30 14.50 -0.59
C LYS A 177 -13.94 14.76 -1.24
N GLU A 178 -13.83 15.65 -2.23
CA GLU A 178 -12.64 15.80 -3.09
C GLU A 178 -11.45 16.25 -2.28
N LYS A 179 -11.69 17.11 -1.30
CA LYS A 179 -10.61 17.61 -0.46
C LYS A 179 -9.99 16.47 0.33
N LEU A 180 -10.82 15.57 0.87
CA LEU A 180 -10.38 14.43 1.66
C LEU A 180 -9.83 13.29 0.78
N GLU A 181 -10.38 13.10 -0.41
CA GLU A 181 -9.87 12.15 -1.43
C GLU A 181 -8.47 12.56 -1.89
N ILE A 182 -8.22 13.85 -2.15
CA ILE A 182 -6.88 14.37 -2.46
C ILE A 182 -5.88 14.03 -1.34
N PHE A 183 -6.28 14.18 -0.08
CA PHE A 183 -5.43 13.78 1.05
C PHE A 183 -5.22 12.27 1.13
N SER A 184 -6.27 11.48 0.91
CA SER A 184 -6.17 10.01 0.92
C SER A 184 -5.24 9.52 -0.18
N PHE A 185 -5.39 10.06 -1.39
CA PHE A 185 -4.50 9.81 -2.53
C PHE A 185 -3.05 10.17 -2.20
N ALA A 186 -2.81 11.36 -1.65
CA ALA A 186 -1.47 11.78 -1.27
C ALA A 186 -0.84 10.85 -0.23
N VAL A 187 -1.60 10.44 0.79
CA VAL A 187 -1.12 9.47 1.79
C VAL A 187 -0.76 8.14 1.14
N HIS A 188 -1.62 7.60 0.29
CA HIS A 188 -1.32 6.37 -0.44
C HIS A 188 -0.03 6.51 -1.26
N TYR A 189 0.02 7.52 -2.13
CA TYR A 189 1.18 7.80 -2.98
C TYR A 189 2.47 7.93 -2.15
N TYR A 190 2.45 8.71 -1.07
CA TYR A 190 3.63 8.90 -0.23
C TYR A 190 4.05 7.62 0.48
N ILE A 191 3.13 6.75 0.91
CA ILE A 191 3.48 5.46 1.52
C ILE A 191 4.13 4.55 0.47
N SER A 192 3.50 4.40 -0.70
CA SER A 192 3.96 3.50 -1.76
C SER A 192 5.34 3.87 -2.31
N HIS A 193 5.71 5.16 -2.26
CA HIS A 193 7.02 5.66 -2.69
C HIS A 193 8.00 5.92 -1.53
N GLY A 194 7.66 5.51 -0.30
CA GLY A 194 8.56 5.62 0.87
C GLY A 194 8.71 7.01 1.48
N PHE A 195 7.91 8.00 1.07
CA PHE A 195 7.85 9.35 1.66
C PHE A 195 7.05 9.38 2.98
N PHE A 196 7.37 8.48 3.91
CA PHE A 196 6.61 8.27 5.14
C PHE A 196 6.46 9.53 6.03
N GLY A 197 7.44 10.42 6.02
CA GLY A 197 7.36 11.70 6.74
C GLY A 197 6.22 12.59 6.22
N ARG A 198 6.07 12.70 4.89
CA ARG A 198 4.99 13.45 4.24
C ARG A 198 3.64 12.78 4.46
N ALA A 199 3.58 11.45 4.31
CA ALA A 199 2.37 10.69 4.62
C ALA A 199 1.91 10.96 6.07
N LEU A 200 2.84 10.98 7.04
CA LEU A 200 2.51 11.21 8.44
C LEU A 200 1.98 12.63 8.69
N GLU A 201 2.55 13.64 8.03
CA GLU A 201 2.03 15.03 8.09
C GLU A 201 0.56 15.09 7.65
N CYS A 202 0.22 14.46 6.51
CA CYS A 202 -1.15 14.38 6.01
C CYS A 202 -2.07 13.61 6.96
N VAL A 203 -1.65 12.43 7.43
CA VAL A 203 -2.41 11.59 8.36
C VAL A 203 -2.74 12.34 9.65
N GLN A 204 -1.73 12.95 10.29
CA GLN A 204 -1.92 13.70 11.52
C GLN A 204 -2.79 14.94 11.31
N TYR A 205 -2.68 15.59 10.16
CA TYR A 205 -3.52 16.73 9.83
C TYR A 205 -5.01 16.35 9.78
N LEU A 206 -5.36 15.25 9.11
CA LEU A 206 -6.74 14.76 8.97
C LEU A 206 -7.29 14.23 10.28
N ILE A 207 -6.57 13.31 10.95
CA ILE A 207 -7.01 12.74 12.23
C ILE A 207 -7.16 13.83 13.30
N GLY A 208 -6.31 14.86 13.25
CA GLY A 208 -6.39 16.03 14.13
C GLY A 208 -7.72 16.80 14.04
N LYS A 209 -8.48 16.66 12.94
CA LYS A 209 -9.80 17.27 12.78
C LYS A 209 -10.91 16.53 13.49
N ARG A 210 -10.68 15.27 13.90
CA ARG A 210 -11.65 14.43 14.60
C ARG A 210 -12.95 14.29 13.83
N LEU A 211 -12.83 13.97 12.54
CA LEU A 211 -13.97 13.64 11.69
C LEU A 211 -14.68 12.39 12.22
N ASP A 212 -15.98 12.32 12.00
CA ASP A 212 -16.78 11.14 12.30
C ASP A 212 -16.59 10.07 11.21
N THR A 213 -16.42 10.50 9.96
CA THR A 213 -16.17 9.65 8.79
C THR A 213 -14.93 10.14 8.03
N TYR A 214 -14.11 9.19 7.57
CA TYR A 214 -12.94 9.43 6.74
C TYR A 214 -13.15 8.78 5.36
N PRO A 215 -12.34 9.16 4.35
CA PRO A 215 -12.28 8.39 3.11
C PRO A 215 -12.06 6.90 3.38
N PRO A 216 -12.59 6.01 2.53
CA PRO A 216 -12.35 4.58 2.63
C PRO A 216 -10.85 4.29 2.73
N ARG A 217 -10.48 3.27 3.52
CA ARG A 217 -9.09 2.81 3.75
C ARG A 217 -8.15 3.81 4.43
N PHE A 218 -8.51 5.09 4.56
CA PHE A 218 -7.63 6.12 5.13
C PHE A 218 -7.13 5.77 6.53
N ILE A 219 -8.03 5.29 7.40
CA ILE A 219 -7.66 4.87 8.76
C ILE A 219 -6.73 3.65 8.71
N ASN A 220 -6.99 2.67 7.85
CA ASN A 220 -6.13 1.49 7.69
C ASN A 220 -4.71 1.91 7.28
N MET A 221 -4.58 2.80 6.28
CA MET A 221 -3.28 3.35 5.88
C MET A 221 -2.58 4.09 7.02
N ALA A 222 -3.33 4.86 7.84
CA ALA A 222 -2.77 5.53 9.01
C ALA A 222 -2.22 4.53 10.05
N LEU A 223 -2.94 3.45 10.33
CA LEU A 223 -2.51 2.40 11.26
C LEU A 223 -1.27 1.64 10.74
N CYS A 224 -1.24 1.33 9.44
CA CYS A 224 -0.08 0.76 8.76
C CYS A 224 1.15 1.67 8.91
N LEU A 225 0.98 2.96 8.57
CA LEU A 225 2.04 3.95 8.66
C LEU A 225 2.58 4.10 10.10
N TYR A 226 1.71 4.04 11.11
CA TYR A 226 2.16 4.06 12.50
C TYR A 226 3.04 2.87 12.85
N ASN A 227 2.72 1.66 12.37
CA ASN A 227 3.59 0.50 12.57
C ASN A 227 4.91 0.63 11.80
N GLN A 228 4.88 1.05 10.53
CA GLN A 228 6.07 1.26 9.71
C GLN A 228 7.05 2.27 10.31
N LEU A 229 6.52 3.35 10.91
CA LEU A 229 7.30 4.40 11.56
C LEU A 229 7.53 4.17 13.06
N PHE A 230 7.10 3.03 13.61
CA PHE A 230 7.20 2.72 15.04
C PHE A 230 6.56 3.78 15.96
N ARG A 231 5.49 4.43 15.48
CA ARG A 231 4.71 5.45 16.20
C ARG A 231 3.64 4.83 17.09
N TYR A 232 4.08 3.96 17.98
CA TYR A 232 3.20 3.23 18.91
C TYR A 232 2.44 4.15 19.87
N ASP A 233 2.96 5.35 20.13
CA ASP A 233 2.28 6.40 20.89
C ASP A 233 0.96 6.81 20.22
N LEU A 234 0.99 7.00 18.90
CA LEU A 234 -0.18 7.39 18.12
C LEU A 234 -1.17 6.24 17.99
N LEU A 235 -0.67 5.03 17.69
CA LEU A 235 -1.49 3.82 17.61
C LEU A 235 -2.19 3.54 18.94
N GLN A 236 -1.46 3.60 20.05
CA GLN A 236 -2.02 3.39 21.39
C GLN A 236 -3.09 4.46 21.72
N SER A 237 -2.85 5.72 21.38
CA SER A 237 -3.82 6.80 21.58
C SER A 237 -5.10 6.58 20.78
N TYR A 238 -4.98 6.10 19.53
CA TYR A 238 -6.12 5.73 18.70
C TYR A 238 -6.88 4.55 19.33
N TYR A 239 -6.19 3.49 19.75
CA TYR A 239 -6.79 2.34 20.43
C TYR A 239 -7.57 2.71 21.69
N GLN A 240 -7.02 3.58 22.55
CA GLN A 240 -7.74 4.03 23.75
C GLN A 240 -9.02 4.80 23.41
N THR A 241 -8.98 5.59 22.34
CA THR A 241 -10.15 6.32 21.84
C THR A 241 -11.20 5.34 21.30
N ALA A 242 -10.80 4.41 20.44
CA ALA A 242 -11.67 3.36 19.90
C ALA A 242 -12.31 2.54 21.02
N LYS A 243 -11.54 2.10 22.01
CA LYS A 243 -12.03 1.36 23.19
C LYS A 243 -13.07 2.14 23.99
N LYS A 244 -12.82 3.43 24.25
CA LYS A 244 -13.77 4.31 24.95
C LYS A 244 -15.12 4.40 24.23
N PHE A 245 -15.11 4.41 22.91
CA PHE A 245 -16.31 4.51 22.08
C PHE A 245 -16.85 3.17 21.59
N LYS A 246 -16.28 2.04 22.04
CA LYS A 246 -16.63 0.68 21.59
C LYS A 246 -16.56 0.51 20.07
N LYS A 247 -15.52 1.09 19.47
CA LYS A 247 -15.20 1.04 18.03
C LYS A 247 -13.88 0.30 17.76
N VAL A 248 -13.51 -0.65 18.62
CA VAL A 248 -12.33 -1.51 18.34
C VAL A 248 -12.77 -2.53 17.31
N ASP A 249 -12.07 -2.56 16.18
CA ASP A 249 -12.25 -3.51 15.09
C ASP A 249 -11.06 -4.47 14.98
N ASP A 250 -11.21 -5.44 14.10
CA ASP A 250 -10.23 -6.47 13.79
C ASP A 250 -8.92 -5.90 13.26
N VAL A 251 -8.98 -4.96 12.32
CA VAL A 251 -7.80 -4.29 11.74
C VAL A 251 -6.97 -3.60 12.83
N LEU A 252 -7.61 -2.88 13.75
CA LEU A 252 -6.92 -2.24 14.87
C LEU A 252 -6.28 -3.25 15.82
N LEU A 253 -6.94 -4.36 16.12
CA LEU A 253 -6.38 -5.42 16.96
C LEU A 253 -5.16 -6.07 16.31
N PHE A 254 -5.22 -6.33 15.00
CA PHE A 254 -4.06 -6.80 14.24
C PHE A 254 -2.88 -5.81 14.37
N HIS A 255 -3.09 -4.53 14.11
CA HIS A 255 -2.03 -3.54 14.23
C HIS A 255 -1.49 -3.38 15.66
N MET A 256 -2.32 -3.53 16.69
CA MET A 256 -1.88 -3.53 18.09
C MET A 256 -1.01 -4.76 18.40
N SER A 257 -1.37 -5.93 17.88
CA SER A 257 -0.56 -7.15 18.01
C SER A 257 0.84 -6.96 17.41
N ILE A 258 0.91 -6.47 16.17
CA ILE A 258 2.17 -6.16 15.48
C ILE A 258 3.00 -5.15 16.28
N ALA A 259 2.38 -4.08 16.77
CA ALA A 259 3.06 -3.06 17.55
C ALA A 259 3.67 -3.59 18.85
N GLU A 260 2.91 -4.38 19.62
CA GLU A 260 3.40 -4.96 20.87
C GLU A 260 4.51 -5.98 20.63
N PHE A 261 4.42 -6.78 19.57
CA PHE A 261 5.47 -7.72 19.21
C PHE A 261 6.78 -6.99 18.91
N LEU A 262 6.73 -5.95 18.06
CA LEU A 262 7.90 -5.16 17.70
C LEU A 262 8.50 -4.37 18.88
N ARG A 263 7.72 -4.12 19.94
CA ARG A 263 8.21 -3.56 21.22
C ARG A 263 8.87 -4.60 22.13
N GLY A 264 8.84 -5.88 21.75
CA GLY A 264 9.34 -7.01 22.54
C GLY A 264 8.33 -7.56 23.55
N ASN A 265 7.07 -7.13 23.50
CA ASN A 265 6.01 -7.54 24.43
C ASN A 265 5.22 -8.72 23.85
N ARG A 266 5.88 -9.87 23.65
CA ARG A 266 5.30 -11.04 22.98
C ARG A 266 3.97 -11.52 23.58
N ASN A 267 3.85 -11.52 24.91
CA ASN A 267 2.61 -11.95 25.58
C ASN A 267 1.44 -11.02 25.24
N SER A 268 1.64 -9.70 25.32
CA SER A 268 0.60 -8.73 24.96
C SER A 268 0.26 -8.77 23.47
N ALA A 269 1.25 -9.04 22.62
CA ALA A 269 1.01 -9.24 21.19
C ALA A 269 0.11 -10.45 20.93
N ALA A 270 0.37 -11.57 21.61
CA ALA A 270 -0.44 -12.78 21.53
C ALA A 270 -1.86 -12.56 22.10
N ASP A 271 -1.99 -11.82 23.21
CA ASP A 271 -3.30 -11.46 23.78
C ASP A 271 -4.15 -10.67 22.76
N TYR A 272 -3.55 -9.68 22.08
CA TYR A 272 -4.24 -8.93 21.01
C TYR A 272 -4.59 -9.79 19.81
N PHE A 273 -3.73 -10.74 19.43
CA PHE A 273 -4.02 -11.65 18.32
C PHE A 273 -5.15 -12.62 18.67
N GLN A 274 -5.21 -13.08 19.92
CA GLN A 274 -6.31 -13.91 20.42
C GLN A 274 -7.63 -13.11 20.46
N GLU A 275 -7.60 -11.86 20.93
CA GLU A 275 -8.78 -10.96 20.86
C GLU A 275 -9.24 -10.75 19.39
N LEU A 276 -8.29 -10.61 18.46
CA LEU A 276 -8.56 -10.53 17.03
C LEU A 276 -9.28 -11.80 16.54
N ARG A 277 -8.75 -12.99 16.84
CA ARG A 277 -9.36 -14.27 16.45
C ARG A 277 -10.78 -14.42 16.99
N GLU A 278 -11.02 -14.01 18.24
CA GLU A 278 -12.35 -14.06 18.84
C GLU A 278 -13.34 -13.11 18.17
N LEU A 279 -12.86 -11.97 17.66
CA LEU A 279 -13.68 -10.98 16.96
C LEU A 279 -13.91 -11.37 15.49
N ASN A 280 -12.89 -11.87 14.80
CA ASN A 280 -12.90 -12.23 13.41
C ASN A 280 -12.51 -13.71 13.24
N PRO A 281 -13.49 -14.61 13.02
CA PRO A 281 -13.24 -16.05 12.91
C PRO A 281 -12.46 -16.44 11.64
N PHE A 282 -12.28 -15.52 10.69
CA PHE A 282 -11.50 -15.73 9.47
C PHE A 282 -10.02 -15.37 9.63
N THR A 283 -9.60 -14.92 10.82
CA THR A 283 -8.21 -14.50 11.09
C THR A 283 -7.21 -15.58 10.70
N ASP A 284 -7.41 -16.82 11.16
CA ASP A 284 -6.47 -17.90 10.87
C ASP A 284 -6.49 -18.27 9.38
N GLN A 285 -7.69 -18.35 8.78
CA GLN A 285 -7.88 -18.67 7.36
C GLN A 285 -7.09 -17.72 6.46
N LEU A 286 -7.09 -16.42 6.77
CA LEU A 286 -6.31 -15.43 6.03
C LEU A 286 -4.84 -15.82 5.89
N PHE A 287 -4.21 -16.34 6.95
CA PHE A 287 -2.78 -16.64 6.94
C PHE A 287 -2.44 -18.04 6.42
N ILE A 288 -3.45 -18.91 6.29
CA ILE A 288 -3.31 -20.28 5.75
C ILE A 288 -3.39 -20.28 4.24
N ASP A 289 -4.23 -19.42 3.65
CA ASP A 289 -4.41 -19.36 2.21
C ASP A 289 -3.09 -18.97 1.54
N ILE A 290 -2.51 -19.90 0.77
CA ILE A 290 -1.14 -19.83 0.22
C ILE A 290 -0.90 -18.55 -0.60
N ASP A 291 -1.97 -17.97 -1.12
CA ASP A 291 -1.99 -16.78 -1.95
C ASP A 291 -2.57 -15.54 -1.24
N TRP A 292 -2.66 -15.52 0.10
CA TRP A 292 -3.17 -14.34 0.82
C TRP A 292 -2.44 -13.04 0.48
N VAL A 293 -1.21 -13.16 -0.03
CA VAL A 293 -0.39 -12.06 -0.56
C VAL A 293 -0.88 -11.58 -1.93
N GLU A 294 -1.26 -12.49 -2.82
CA GLU A 294 -1.74 -12.19 -4.19
C GLU A 294 -3.25 -11.83 -4.18
N GLU A 295 -4.05 -12.45 -3.30
CA GLU A 295 -5.47 -12.11 -3.10
C GLU A 295 -5.69 -10.69 -2.54
N ILE A 296 -4.66 -10.06 -1.97
CA ILE A 296 -4.74 -8.65 -1.58
C ILE A 296 -4.73 -7.73 -2.81
N GLU A 297 -4.09 -8.14 -3.91
CA GLU A 297 -3.96 -7.36 -5.14
C GLU A 297 -5.29 -7.27 -5.89
N ASP A 298 -6.15 -8.30 -5.82
CA ASP A 298 -7.48 -8.34 -6.44
C ASP A 298 -8.59 -7.57 -5.67
N LEU A 299 -8.32 -7.07 -4.46
CA LEU A 299 -9.34 -6.37 -3.63
C LEU A 299 -9.65 -4.95 -4.08
N GLU A 300 -8.99 -4.45 -5.11
CA GLU A 300 -9.31 -3.14 -5.67
C GLU A 300 -10.60 -3.14 -6.48
N THR A 301 -10.96 -4.28 -7.10
CA THR A 301 -12.05 -4.37 -8.10
C THR A 301 -13.36 -4.98 -7.58
N GLU A 302 -13.36 -5.79 -6.50
CA GLU A 302 -14.54 -6.61 -6.14
C GLU A 302 -15.33 -6.17 -4.89
N LEU A 303 -14.86 -5.19 -4.10
CA LEU A 303 -15.56 -4.85 -2.86
C LEU A 303 -16.68 -3.81 -3.08
N GLU A 304 -17.78 -4.25 -3.71
CA GLU A 304 -19.04 -3.50 -3.75
C GLU A 304 -19.56 -3.18 -2.32
N THR A 305 -19.12 -3.95 -1.30
CA THR A 305 -19.46 -3.72 0.11
C THR A 305 -18.31 -4.08 1.05
N TYR A 306 -17.88 -3.13 1.89
CA TYR A 306 -16.98 -3.40 3.02
C TYR A 306 -17.73 -4.19 4.10
N LEU A 307 -17.24 -5.38 4.43
CA LEU A 307 -17.78 -6.20 5.51
C LEU A 307 -16.81 -6.17 6.71
N PRO A 308 -17.19 -5.58 7.85
CA PRO A 308 -16.36 -5.61 9.05
C PRO A 308 -16.16 -7.04 9.57
N ASN A 309 -14.99 -7.33 10.16
CA ASN A 309 -14.65 -8.63 10.74
C ASN A 309 -14.73 -9.80 9.72
N SER A 310 -14.28 -9.54 8.49
CA SER A 310 -14.17 -10.51 7.42
C SER A 310 -12.71 -10.76 7.04
N LYS A 311 -12.46 -11.70 6.12
CA LYS A 311 -11.11 -11.90 5.57
C LYS A 311 -10.65 -10.63 4.82
N GLU A 312 -11.57 -10.04 4.08
CA GLU A 312 -11.35 -8.86 3.25
C GLU A 312 -11.07 -7.59 4.08
N SER A 313 -11.72 -7.41 5.24
CA SER A 313 -11.40 -6.29 6.14
C SER A 313 -9.94 -6.35 6.64
N LEU A 314 -9.46 -7.54 6.98
CA LEU A 314 -8.07 -7.75 7.39
C LEU A 314 -7.10 -7.55 6.23
N GLN A 315 -7.38 -8.10 5.05
CA GLN A 315 -6.56 -7.89 3.85
C GLN A 315 -6.42 -6.40 3.52
N LEU A 316 -7.52 -5.64 3.51
CA LEU A 316 -7.50 -4.19 3.33
C LEU A 316 -6.75 -3.46 4.46
N GLY A 317 -6.84 -3.96 5.68
CA GLY A 317 -6.12 -3.46 6.84
C GLY A 317 -4.61 -3.66 6.75
N MET A 318 -4.17 -4.64 5.95
CA MET A 318 -2.78 -5.08 5.85
C MET A 318 -2.08 -4.61 4.58
N TYR A 319 -2.83 -4.25 3.54
CA TYR A 319 -2.33 -3.99 2.18
C TYR A 319 -1.01 -3.20 2.14
N VAL A 320 -1.01 -1.96 2.65
CA VAL A 320 0.20 -1.12 2.57
C VAL A 320 1.26 -1.46 3.63
N LEU A 321 0.94 -2.30 4.62
CA LEU A 321 1.88 -2.80 5.62
C LEU A 321 2.59 -4.08 5.15
N TRP A 322 2.06 -4.79 4.14
CA TRP A 322 2.59 -6.07 3.70
C TRP A 322 4.09 -6.03 3.35
N PRO A 323 4.60 -5.09 2.52
CA PRO A 323 6.04 -5.04 2.21
C PRO A 323 6.92 -4.92 3.47
N PHE A 324 6.41 -4.25 4.50
CA PHE A 324 7.09 -4.12 5.78
C PHE A 324 7.12 -5.44 6.58
N ILE A 325 6.05 -6.24 6.53
CA ILE A 325 5.98 -7.57 7.15
C ILE A 325 6.88 -8.55 6.40
N ALA A 326 6.79 -8.59 5.06
CA ALA A 326 7.55 -9.49 4.20
C ALA A 326 9.07 -9.34 4.38
N GLN A 327 9.55 -8.11 4.59
CA GLN A 327 10.97 -7.82 4.84
C GLN A 327 11.42 -8.12 6.29
N ARG A 328 10.54 -8.65 7.15
CA ARG A 328 10.80 -8.89 8.58
C ARG A 328 10.44 -10.32 8.98
N PRO A 329 11.37 -11.28 8.77
CA PRO A 329 11.12 -12.69 9.04
C PRO A 329 10.57 -12.98 10.44
N PHE A 330 11.10 -12.34 11.49
CA PHE A 330 10.61 -12.53 12.86
C PHE A 330 9.15 -12.10 13.07
N LEU A 331 8.69 -11.09 12.33
CA LEU A 331 7.30 -10.65 12.42
C LEU A 331 6.37 -11.65 11.74
N PHE A 332 6.78 -12.16 10.59
CA PHE A 332 6.07 -13.24 9.92
C PHE A 332 6.04 -14.51 10.78
N GLU A 333 7.18 -14.95 11.32
CA GLU A 333 7.25 -16.11 12.22
C GLU A 333 6.31 -15.95 13.43
N PHE A 334 6.24 -14.75 14.01
CA PHE A 334 5.30 -14.48 15.10
C PHE A 334 3.84 -14.64 14.66
N ILE A 335 3.46 -14.05 13.52
CA ILE A 335 2.09 -14.17 12.98
C ILE A 335 1.77 -15.65 12.77
N MET A 336 2.67 -16.40 12.13
CA MET A 336 2.47 -17.83 11.86
C MET A 336 2.41 -18.67 13.12
N GLU A 337 3.21 -18.37 14.15
CA GLU A 337 3.10 -19.02 15.46
C GLU A 337 1.73 -18.79 16.11
N GLN A 338 1.07 -17.67 15.82
CA GLN A 338 -0.25 -17.44 16.36
C GLN A 338 -1.30 -18.32 15.68
N VAL A 339 -1.18 -18.61 14.38
CA VAL A 339 -2.15 -19.40 13.59
C VAL A 339 -2.31 -20.81 14.18
N ASP A 340 -3.53 -21.33 14.25
CA ASP A 340 -3.80 -22.65 14.83
C ASP A 340 -3.09 -23.77 14.03
N SER A 341 -2.18 -24.48 14.71
CA SER A 341 -1.44 -25.63 14.21
C SER A 341 -2.30 -26.75 13.61
N ASN A 342 -3.58 -26.88 13.98
CA ASN A 342 -4.46 -27.89 13.35
C ASN A 342 -4.83 -27.55 11.90
N LEU A 343 -4.49 -26.35 11.44
CA LEU A 343 -4.64 -25.90 10.07
C LEU A 343 -3.28 -25.85 9.33
N GLU A 344 -2.16 -26.22 9.97
CA GLU A 344 -0.79 -26.28 9.39
C GLU A 344 -0.62 -27.39 8.34
N GLU A 345 -1.56 -28.31 8.16
CA GLU A 345 -1.47 -29.38 7.14
C GLU A 345 -1.30 -28.84 5.71
N VAL A 346 -1.58 -27.54 5.49
CA VAL A 346 -1.38 -26.85 4.20
C VAL A 346 0.01 -26.18 4.08
N MET A 347 0.76 -26.04 5.18
CA MET A 347 2.01 -25.26 5.26
C MET A 347 3.27 -26.07 5.56
N GLU A 348 3.20 -27.38 5.80
CA GLU A 348 4.39 -28.21 6.10
C GLU A 348 5.53 -28.08 5.07
N ASP A 349 5.21 -27.68 3.83
CA ASP A 349 6.19 -27.52 2.75
C ASP A 349 6.62 -26.07 2.45
N TYR A 350 5.95 -25.03 2.99
CA TYR A 350 6.30 -23.63 2.74
C TYR A 350 7.25 -23.06 3.80
N ASN A 351 8.47 -22.75 3.41
CA ASN A 351 9.47 -22.13 4.26
C ASN A 351 9.79 -20.72 3.76
N LEU A 352 9.05 -19.71 4.24
CA LEU A 352 9.26 -18.31 3.86
C LEU A 352 10.69 -17.84 4.12
N PHE A 353 11.31 -18.27 5.22
CA PHE A 353 12.70 -17.92 5.53
C PHE A 353 13.66 -18.43 4.44
N ALA A 354 13.41 -19.63 3.93
CA ALA A 354 14.15 -20.19 2.83
C ALA A 354 13.85 -19.48 1.50
N THR A 355 12.60 -19.11 1.23
CA THR A 355 12.20 -18.30 0.06
C THR A 355 12.92 -16.94 0.06
N TYR A 356 12.93 -16.25 1.20
CA TYR A 356 13.66 -14.99 1.38
C TYR A 356 15.18 -15.17 1.22
N HIS A 357 15.75 -16.21 1.82
CA HIS A 357 17.18 -16.49 1.64
C HIS A 357 17.56 -16.84 0.20
N LEU A 358 16.67 -17.49 -0.53
CA LEU A 358 16.82 -17.73 -1.95
C LEU A 358 16.71 -16.43 -2.76
N SER A 359 15.79 -15.53 -2.42
CA SER A 359 15.65 -14.24 -3.14
C SER A 359 16.85 -13.32 -2.96
N GLU A 360 17.53 -13.39 -1.80
CA GLU A 360 18.77 -12.66 -1.55
C GLU A 360 20.02 -13.35 -2.17
N SER A 361 19.86 -14.53 -2.76
CA SER A 361 20.99 -15.28 -3.33
C SER A 361 21.39 -14.71 -4.69
N PRO A 362 22.69 -14.47 -4.96
CA PRO A 362 23.17 -14.11 -6.29
C PRO A 362 22.77 -15.11 -7.38
N ALA A 363 22.57 -16.38 -7.00
CA ALA A 363 22.19 -17.43 -7.94
C ALA A 363 20.74 -17.28 -8.45
N LEU A 364 19.89 -16.51 -7.76
CA LEU A 364 18.51 -16.22 -8.15
C LEU A 364 18.31 -14.75 -8.52
N GLN A 365 19.39 -14.00 -8.73
CA GLN A 365 19.31 -12.62 -9.21
C GLN A 365 18.54 -12.55 -10.55
N GLY A 366 17.58 -11.63 -10.65
CA GLY A 366 16.72 -11.48 -11.83
C GLY A 366 15.61 -12.54 -11.94
N ILE A 367 15.37 -13.32 -10.87
CA ILE A 367 14.20 -14.18 -10.74
C ILE A 367 13.19 -13.48 -9.82
N GLY A 368 11.97 -13.27 -10.31
CA GLY A 368 10.88 -12.70 -9.52
C GLY A 368 10.55 -13.54 -8.28
N TYR A 369 10.13 -12.87 -7.20
CA TYR A 369 9.84 -13.51 -5.91
C TYR A 369 8.73 -14.57 -6.01
N ASP A 370 7.76 -14.34 -6.89
CA ASP A 370 6.70 -15.27 -7.30
C ASP A 370 7.26 -16.64 -7.74
N LYS A 371 8.29 -16.63 -8.60
CA LYS A 371 8.94 -17.84 -9.12
C LYS A 371 9.76 -18.54 -8.04
N ILE A 372 10.43 -17.77 -7.18
CA ILE A 372 11.20 -18.32 -6.05
C ILE A 372 10.26 -19.01 -5.05
N ARG A 373 9.11 -18.40 -4.79
CA ARG A 373 8.03 -18.95 -3.97
C ARG A 373 7.53 -20.28 -4.54
N ILE A 374 7.26 -20.37 -5.84
CA ILE A 374 6.85 -21.61 -6.52
C ILE A 374 7.87 -22.74 -6.32
N PHE A 375 9.18 -22.47 -6.44
CA PHE A 375 10.21 -23.48 -6.20
C PHE A 375 10.21 -23.99 -4.75
N ASN A 376 9.99 -23.10 -3.80
CA ASN A 376 9.91 -23.48 -2.39
C ASN A 376 8.65 -24.29 -2.09
N LEU A 377 7.49 -23.82 -2.56
CA LEU A 377 6.19 -24.43 -2.32
C LEU A 377 6.04 -25.80 -2.96
N GLU A 378 6.29 -25.89 -4.27
CA GLU A 378 5.95 -27.09 -5.05
C GLU A 378 7.02 -28.18 -4.94
N LEU A 379 8.26 -27.78 -4.64
CA LEU A 379 9.42 -28.69 -4.67
C LEU A 379 10.23 -28.67 -3.36
N GLY A 380 9.84 -27.89 -2.35
CA GLY A 380 10.58 -27.80 -1.09
C GLY A 380 12.01 -27.30 -1.27
N ILE A 381 12.30 -26.50 -2.32
CA ILE A 381 13.63 -25.95 -2.56
C ILE A 381 13.89 -24.86 -1.53
N GLN A 382 14.83 -25.09 -0.61
CA GLN A 382 15.12 -24.16 0.49
C GLN A 382 16.49 -23.47 0.37
N LYS A 383 17.37 -23.97 -0.51
CA LYS A 383 18.69 -23.40 -0.80
C LYS A 383 19.10 -23.73 -2.24
N VAL A 384 20.07 -22.98 -2.77
CA VAL A 384 20.51 -23.10 -4.17
C VAL A 384 20.93 -24.53 -4.53
N GLU A 385 21.49 -25.28 -3.59
CA GLU A 385 21.93 -26.66 -3.82
C GLU A 385 20.76 -27.62 -4.01
N ASP A 386 19.56 -27.30 -3.54
CA ASP A 386 18.39 -28.18 -3.68
C ASP A 386 17.93 -28.30 -5.14
N PHE A 387 18.23 -27.30 -5.99
CA PHE A 387 17.98 -27.37 -7.42
C PHE A 387 18.67 -28.57 -8.09
N SER A 388 19.76 -29.10 -7.52
CA SER A 388 20.44 -30.28 -8.06
C SER A 388 19.64 -31.58 -7.90
N LYS A 389 18.52 -31.56 -7.18
CA LYS A 389 17.60 -32.70 -7.00
C LYS A 389 16.60 -32.81 -8.14
N TYR A 390 16.39 -31.72 -8.90
CA TYR A 390 15.35 -31.58 -9.91
C TYR A 390 15.95 -31.39 -11.30
N THR A 391 15.32 -32.01 -12.29
CA THR A 391 15.67 -31.85 -13.71
C THR A 391 15.04 -30.59 -14.28
N GLU A 392 15.62 -30.08 -15.37
CA GLU A 392 15.04 -28.93 -16.10
C GLU A 392 13.59 -29.17 -16.53
N LYS A 393 13.25 -30.41 -16.89
CA LYS A 393 11.88 -30.77 -17.29
C LYS A 393 10.89 -30.71 -16.12
N GLU A 394 11.32 -31.13 -14.93
CA GLU A 394 10.49 -31.05 -13.72
C GLU A 394 10.26 -29.59 -13.32
N LEU A 395 11.30 -28.75 -13.35
CA LEU A 395 11.17 -27.32 -13.06
C LEU A 395 10.27 -26.59 -14.09
N LEU A 396 10.40 -26.91 -15.38
CA LEU A 396 9.52 -26.36 -16.44
C LEU A 396 8.08 -26.85 -16.38
N SER A 397 7.79 -27.91 -15.62
CA SER A 397 6.43 -28.42 -15.47
C SER A 397 5.61 -27.66 -14.42
N LEU A 398 6.26 -26.82 -13.60
CA LEU A 398 5.61 -25.96 -12.62
C LEU A 398 4.86 -24.83 -13.33
N LYS A 399 3.59 -24.63 -12.96
CA LYS A 399 2.77 -23.52 -13.45
C LYS A 399 3.43 -22.19 -13.04
N GLY A 400 3.60 -21.26 -13.97
CA GLY A 400 4.29 -19.98 -13.74
C GLY A 400 5.81 -20.00 -13.98
N ILE A 401 6.43 -21.18 -14.16
CA ILE A 401 7.86 -21.28 -14.47
C ILE A 401 8.09 -21.42 -15.98
N GLY A 402 8.61 -20.36 -16.59
CA GLY A 402 8.93 -20.31 -18.02
C GLY A 402 10.37 -20.67 -18.37
N ALA A 403 10.62 -20.88 -19.66
CA ALA A 403 11.97 -21.15 -20.19
C ALA A 403 12.98 -20.02 -19.93
N VAL A 404 12.51 -18.78 -19.76
CA VAL A 404 13.33 -17.63 -19.40
C VAL A 404 13.88 -17.80 -17.98
N THR A 405 13.03 -18.09 -17.01
CA THR A 405 13.39 -18.35 -15.60
C THR A 405 14.49 -19.41 -15.49
N ILE A 406 14.32 -20.53 -16.20
CA ILE A 406 15.30 -21.64 -16.21
C ILE A 406 16.64 -21.21 -16.84
N ARG A 407 16.59 -20.42 -17.91
CA ARG A 407 17.80 -19.89 -18.55
C ARG A 407 18.54 -18.94 -17.61
N THR A 408 17.84 -18.05 -16.93
CA THR A 408 18.42 -17.11 -15.96
C THR A 408 19.08 -17.86 -14.80
N LEU A 409 18.43 -18.87 -14.22
CA LEU A 409 19.04 -19.71 -13.18
C LEU A 409 20.35 -20.38 -13.65
N LYS A 410 20.37 -20.95 -14.86
CA LYS A 410 21.60 -21.54 -15.43
C LYS A 410 22.69 -20.51 -15.67
N ASN A 411 22.34 -19.33 -16.18
CA ASN A 411 23.27 -18.23 -16.40
C ASN A 411 23.91 -17.77 -15.08
N ASN A 412 23.14 -17.80 -14.00
CA ASN A 412 23.59 -17.48 -12.64
C ASN A 412 24.33 -18.65 -11.96
N GLY A 413 24.58 -19.76 -12.66
CA GLY A 413 25.38 -20.88 -12.18
C GLY A 413 24.63 -21.94 -11.37
N VAL A 414 23.29 -21.93 -11.37
CA VAL A 414 22.49 -22.98 -10.72
C VAL A 414 22.62 -24.30 -11.49
N VAL A 415 22.90 -25.38 -10.75
CA VAL A 415 23.10 -26.72 -11.31
C VAL A 415 21.86 -27.58 -11.09
N PHE A 416 21.30 -28.12 -12.17
CA PHE A 416 20.17 -29.05 -12.14
C PHE A 416 20.62 -30.51 -12.20
N LYS A 417 19.72 -31.40 -11.84
CA LYS A 417 19.88 -32.84 -12.08
C LYS A 417 19.91 -33.11 -13.58
N GLN A 418 20.85 -33.95 -14.01
CA GLN A 418 21.00 -34.37 -15.42
C GLN A 418 19.86 -35.28 -15.88
#